data_AF-A0A317WZ37-F1
#
_entry.id   AF-A0A317WZ37-F1
#
_cell.length_a   1.000
_cell.length_b   1.000
_cell.length_c   1.000
_cell.angle_alpha   90.00
_cell.angle_beta   90.00
_cell.angle_gamma   90.00
#
_symmetry.space_group_name_H-M   'P 1'
#
loop_
_entity.id
_entity.type
_entity.pdbx_description
1 polymer ?
#
loop_
_entity_poly.entity_id
_entity_poly.type
_entity_poly.pdbx_seq_one_letter_code
_entity_poly.pdbx_strand_id
1 'polypeptide(L)' 'MPRYTITARDNTPASELETAKQHAIDKGKLVAELFTLKGGFIVDYPDQIKAAEVHSNLHVEQDHTFKTQ' A
#
# COMPACT_ATOMS: atom_id res chain seq x y z
N MET A 1 12.18 2.94 7.92
CA MET A 1 11.34 1.89 7.32
C MET A 1 11.00 2.38 5.93
N PRO A 2 11.15 1.57 4.88
CA PRO A 2 10.64 1.92 3.57
C PRO A 2 9.12 2.11 3.65
N ARG A 3 8.66 3.19 3.03
CA ARG A 3 7.25 3.52 2.93
C ARG A 3 6.72 3.00 1.60
N TYR A 4 5.51 2.46 1.62
CA TYR A 4 4.84 1.95 0.45
C TYR A 4 3.46 2.57 0.33
N THR A 5 3.11 2.95 -0.89
CA THR A 5 1.78 3.40 -1.27
C THR A 5 1.08 2.23 -1.96
N ILE A 6 -0.01 1.76 -1.35
CA ILE A 6 -0.85 0.72 -1.90
C ILE A 6 -2.14 1.36 -2.41
N THR A 7 -2.41 1.20 -3.71
CA THR A 7 -3.60 1.73 -4.36
C THR A 7 -4.36 0.63 -5.05
N ALA A 8 -5.69 0.71 -5.05
CA ALA A 8 -6.52 -0.21 -5.81
C ALA A 8 -6.44 0.11 -7.31
N ARG A 9 -6.37 -0.94 -8.14
CA ARG A 9 -6.58 -0.79 -9.58
C ARG A 9 -8.06 -0.64 -9.89
N ASP A 10 -8.37 -0.09 -11.07
CA ASP A 10 -9.73 0.04 -11.57
C ASP A 10 -10.46 -1.33 -11.52
N ASN A 11 -11.58 -1.40 -10.79
CA ASN A 11 -12.38 -2.60 -10.43
C ASN A 11 -11.91 -3.43 -9.22
N THR A 12 -10.96 -2.96 -8.41
CA THR A 12 -10.65 -3.68 -7.16
C THR A 12 -11.76 -3.46 -6.15
N PRO A 13 -12.38 -4.53 -5.59
CA PRO A 13 -13.41 -4.37 -4.58
C PRO A 13 -12.80 -3.84 -3.28
N ALA A 14 -13.54 -3.01 -2.56
CA ALA A 14 -13.11 -2.41 -1.29
C ALA A 14 -12.67 -3.46 -0.25
N SER A 15 -13.27 -4.66 -0.28
CA SER A 15 -12.93 -5.76 0.61
C SER A 15 -11.48 -6.28 0.45
N GLU A 16 -10.91 -6.22 -0.76
CA GLU A 16 -9.49 -6.57 -0.99
C GLU A 16 -8.57 -5.51 -0.38
N LEU A 17 -8.92 -4.23 -0.52
CA LEU A 17 -8.20 -3.12 0.10
C LEU A 17 -8.19 -3.23 1.62
N GLU A 18 -9.33 -3.57 2.22
CA GLU A 18 -9.44 -3.76 3.67
C GLU A 18 -8.59 -4.93 4.15
N THR A 19 -8.61 -6.05 3.44
CA THR A 19 -7.78 -7.23 3.76
C THR A 19 -6.29 -6.91 3.66
N ALA A 20 -5.89 -6.25 2.57
CA ALA A 20 -4.52 -5.80 2.37
C ALA A 20 -4.08 -4.78 3.43
N LYS A 21 -4.97 -3.86 3.84
CA LYS A 21 -4.73 -2.92 4.92
C LYS A 21 -4.50 -3.64 6.24
N GLN A 22 -5.32 -4.65 6.55
CA GLN A 22 -5.17 -5.42 7.78
C GLN A 22 -3.83 -6.17 7.82
N HIS A 23 -3.45 -6.80 6.71
CA HIS A 23 -2.15 -7.46 6.56
C HIS A 23 -0.97 -6.48 6.65
N ALA A 24 -1.17 -5.26 6.15
CA ALA A 24 -0.21 -4.17 6.23
C ALA A 24 -0.04 -3.59 7.64
N ILE A 25 -1.11 -3.58 8.45
CA ILE A 25 -1.05 -3.22 9.86
C ILE A 25 -0.39 -4.33 10.70
N ASP A 26 -0.61 -5.59 10.36
CA ASP A 26 -0.02 -6.73 11.09
C ASP A 26 1.51 -6.80 10.91
N LYS A 27 1.97 -6.64 9.67
CA LYS A 27 3.40 -6.73 9.33
C LYS A 27 4.16 -5.40 9.39
N GLY A 28 3.45 -4.29 9.51
CA GLY A 28 4.01 -2.96 9.39
C GLY A 28 3.26 -1.93 10.22
N LYS A 29 3.33 -0.68 9.80
CA LYS A 29 2.62 0.43 10.45
C LYS A 29 1.86 1.25 9.43
N LEU A 30 0.54 1.31 9.58
CA LEU A 30 -0.29 2.19 8.76
C LEU A 30 0.10 3.66 9.01
N VAL A 31 0.36 4.38 7.94
CA VAL A 31 0.76 5.79 7.96
C VAL A 31 -0.44 6.68 7.63
N ALA A 32 -1.17 6.33 6.56
CA ALA A 32 -2.31 7.11 6.09
C ALA A 32 -3.27 6.23 5.29
N GLU A 33 -4.54 6.62 5.22
CA GLU A 33 -5.55 6.01 4.36
C GLU A 33 -5.90 6.97 3.23
N LEU A 34 -5.94 6.46 1.99
CA LEU A 34 -6.26 7.22 0.80
C LEU A 34 -7.71 6.88 0.40
N PHE A 35 -8.65 7.77 0.73
CA PHE A 35 -10.07 7.62 0.42
C PHE A 35 -10.50 8.31 -0.88
N THR A 36 -9.55 8.65 -1.75
CA THR A 36 -9.85 9.26 -3.06
C THR A 36 -10.53 8.24 -4.00
N LEU A 37 -10.99 8.70 -5.17
CA LEU A 37 -11.78 7.94 -6.15
C LEU A 37 -11.25 6.54 -6.50
N LYS A 38 -9.93 6.30 -6.37
CA LYS A 38 -9.32 4.98 -6.62
C LYS A 38 -9.10 4.12 -5.38
N GLY A 39 -9.19 4.68 -4.17
CA GLY A 39 -8.95 3.97 -2.90
C GLY A 39 -7.50 3.50 -2.71
N GLY A 40 -6.99 3.55 -1.48
CA GLY A 40 -5.64 3.12 -1.15
C GLY A 40 -5.25 3.39 0.29
N PHE A 41 -4.00 3.11 0.64
CA PHE A 41 -3.40 3.43 1.93
C PHE A 41 -1.87 3.45 1.83
N ILE A 42 -1.23 4.12 2.77
CA ILE A 42 0.21 4.25 2.92
C ILE A 42 0.62 3.51 4.18
N VAL A 43 1.68 2.72 4.09
CA VAL A 43 2.19 1.88 5.18
C VAL A 43 3.72 1.92 5.18
N ASP A 44 4.28 1.97 6.37
CA ASP A 44 5.70 1.78 6.63
C ASP A 44 5.95 0.29 6.91
N TYR A 45 6.74 -0.37 6.07
CA TYR A 45 7.10 -1.78 6.24
C TYR A 45 8.57 -1.91 6.65
N PRO A 46 8.90 -2.88 7.53
CA PRO A 46 10.30 -3.17 7.86
C PRO A 46 11.04 -3.90 6.74
N ASP A 47 10.34 -4.70 5.94
CA ASP A 47 10.87 -5.55 4.88
C ASP A 47 10.33 -5.17 3.49
N GLN A 48 10.96 -5.67 2.42
CA GLN A 48 10.59 -5.30 1.06
C GLN A 48 9.33 -6.05 0.60
N ILE A 49 8.20 -5.36 0.57
CA ILE A 49 6.93 -5.92 0.08
C ILE A 49 6.82 -5.80 -1.44
N LYS A 50 6.46 -6.92 -2.09
CA LYS A 50 6.09 -6.95 -3.51
C LYS A 50 4.58 -6.90 -3.66
N ALA A 51 4.08 -6.23 -4.70
CA ALA A 51 2.65 -6.16 -5.01
C ALA A 51 1.95 -7.54 -5.04
N ALA A 52 2.66 -8.57 -5.51
CA ALA A 52 2.16 -9.94 -5.58
C ALA A 52 1.90 -10.59 -4.20
N GLU A 53 2.55 -10.10 -3.14
CA GLU A 53 2.32 -10.60 -1.77
C GLU A 53 1.16 -9.91 -1.07
N VAL A 54 0.71 -8.76 -1.59
CA VAL A 54 -0.37 -7.99 -1.00
C VAL A 54 -1.70 -8.37 -1.66
N HIS A 55 -1.84 -8.26 -2.99
CA HIS A 55 -2.97 -8.83 -3.77
C HIS A 55 -2.73 -8.53 -5.27
N SER A 56 -3.13 -9.44 -6.17
CA SER A 56 -2.87 -9.29 -7.63
C SER A 56 -3.51 -8.05 -8.25
N ASN A 57 -4.59 -7.53 -7.66
CA ASN A 57 -5.32 -6.35 -8.12
C ASN A 57 -4.85 -5.04 -7.50
N LEU A 58 -3.87 -5.08 -6.59
CA LEU A 58 -3.34 -3.89 -5.95
C LEU A 58 -2.07 -3.40 -6.67
N HIS A 59 -1.92 -2.09 -6.68
CA HIS A 59 -0.69 -1.42 -7.08
C HIS A 59 0.10 -1.09 -5.82
N VAL A 60 1.36 -1.52 -5.76
CA VAL A 60 2.27 -1.21 -4.65
C VAL A 60 3.45 -0.45 -5.22
N GLU A 61 3.64 0.78 -4.75
CA GLU A 61 4.76 1.64 -5.11
C GLU A 61 5.56 1.95 -3.85
N GLN A 62 6.89 1.77 -3.91
CA GLN A 62 7.75 2.22 -2.81
C GLN A 62 7.94 3.73 -2.92
N ASP A 63 7.74 4.45 -1.82
CA ASP A 63 8.02 5.88 -1.76
C ASP A 63 9.54 6.09 -1.78
N HIS A 64 10.02 6.70 -2.85
CA HIS A 64 11.42 7.09 -3.00
C HIS A 64 11.55 8.58 -2.71
N THR A 65 12.22 8.92 -1.61
CA THR A 65 12.60 10.31 -1.35
C THR A 65 13.65 10.74 -2.37
N PHE A 66 13.25 11.51 -3.38
CA PHE A 66 14.19 12.15 -4.30
C PHE A 66 14.98 13.23 -3.55
N LYS A 67 16.30 13.04 -3.44
CA LYS A 67 17.21 14.12 -3.07
C LYS A 67 17.65 14.85 -4.32
N THR A 68 17.29 16.12 -4.45
CA THR A 68 17.88 17.01 -5.46
C THR A 68 19.30 17.37 -5.02
N GLN A 69 20.25 17.30 -5.96
CA GLN A 69 21.66 17.67 -5.78
C GLN A 69 21.84 19.19 -5.73
#